data_AF-A0A378JD82-F1
#
_entry.id   AF-A0A378JD82-F1
#
_cell.length_a   1.000
_cell.length_b   1.000
_cell.length_c   1.000
_cell.angle_alpha   90.00
_cell.angle_beta   90.00
_cell.angle_gamma   90.00
#
_symmetry.space_group_name_H-M   'P 1'
#
loop_
_entity.id
_entity.type
_entity.pdbx_description
1 polymer ?
#
loop_
_entity_poly.entity_id
_entity_poly.type
_entity_poly.pdbx_seq_one_letter_code
_entity_poly.pdbx_strand_id
1 'polypeptide(L)'
;MGATSVEKIRIFLCGDVMTGRGIDQILAHPTNPRIYESYLTDARDYVRLAESVNGSIPYPVNDNYLWGDALKEWQLHQPQLKLINLETSVTSHDIPWPHKGINYRMNPDNITALTAANINVCTLANNHILDWNVEGKGNPFSSTKKSYCLCWRWRKHGRGTETCYSSHL
;
A
#
# COMPACT_ATOMS: atom_id res chain seq x y z
N MET A 1 29.52 -11.99 -38.08
CA MET A 1 29.30 -11.05 -36.97
C MET A 1 27.93 -11.36 -36.40
N GLY A 2 27.86 -12.05 -35.26
CA GLY A 2 26.59 -12.38 -34.61
C GLY A 2 26.02 -11.13 -33.96
N ALA A 3 24.80 -10.75 -34.30
CA ALA A 3 24.11 -9.66 -33.62
C ALA A 3 23.98 -10.01 -32.14
N THR A 4 24.59 -9.21 -31.26
CA THR A 4 24.32 -9.27 -29.83
C THR A 4 22.87 -8.89 -29.62
N SER A 5 22.03 -9.87 -29.27
CA SER A 5 20.64 -9.61 -28.91
C SER A 5 20.62 -8.73 -27.66
N VAL A 6 20.04 -7.54 -27.77
CA VAL A 6 19.86 -6.66 -26.61
C VAL A 6 18.75 -7.26 -25.76
N GLU A 7 19.10 -7.73 -24.56
CA GLU A 7 18.11 -8.18 -23.59
C GLU A 7 17.28 -6.98 -23.11
N LYS A 8 15.95 -7.06 -23.30
CA LYS A 8 15.02 -6.00 -22.91
C LYS A 8 14.27 -6.41 -21.65
N ILE A 9 14.35 -5.57 -20.62
CA ILE A 9 13.55 -5.71 -19.40
C ILE A 9 12.38 -4.73 -19.49
N ARG A 10 11.15 -5.21 -19.28
CA ARG A 10 9.97 -4.37 -19.08
C ARG A 10 9.72 -4.21 -17.59
N ILE A 11 9.64 -2.96 -17.17
CA ILE A 11 9.41 -2.57 -15.79
C ILE A 11 8.13 -1.76 -15.76
N PHE A 12 7.23 -2.12 -14.85
CA PHE A 12 6.10 -1.31 -14.47
C PHE A 12 6.47 -0.46 -13.25
N LEU A 13 6.31 0.86 -13.39
CA LEU A 13 6.54 1.83 -12.34
C LEU A 13 5.20 2.50 -12.02
N CYS A 14 4.72 2.32 -10.81
CA CYS A 14 3.58 3.04 -10.27
C CYS A 14 4.07 4.14 -9.33
N GLY A 15 3.40 5.29 -9.37
CA GLY A 15 3.56 6.33 -8.36
C GLY A 15 2.90 5.91 -7.05
N ASP A 16 2.18 6.86 -6.46
CA ASP A 16 1.63 6.69 -5.12
C ASP A 16 0.42 5.76 -5.11
N VAL A 17 0.56 4.67 -4.36
CA VAL A 17 -0.52 3.77 -3.99
C VAL A 17 -1.03 4.21 -2.63
N MET A 18 -2.20 4.82 -2.61
CA MET A 18 -2.86 5.30 -1.40
C MET A 18 -3.99 4.33 -1.02
N THR A 19 -3.76 3.51 -0.01
CA THR A 19 -4.76 2.53 0.46
C THR A 19 -5.56 3.02 1.65
N GLY A 20 -5.25 4.18 2.20
CA GLY A 20 -5.98 4.75 3.35
C GLY A 20 -7.33 5.38 2.99
N ARG A 21 -7.99 5.92 4.02
CA ARG A 21 -9.26 6.66 3.89
C ARG A 21 -10.34 5.82 3.21
N GLY A 22 -10.98 6.34 2.16
CA GLY A 22 -12.09 5.66 1.48
C GLY A 22 -11.72 4.26 0.98
N ILE A 23 -10.48 4.03 0.52
CA ILE A 23 -10.03 2.70 0.09
C ILE A 23 -9.99 1.74 1.28
N ASP A 24 -9.35 2.12 2.39
CA ASP A 24 -9.34 1.30 3.63
C ASP A 24 -10.76 0.97 4.10
N GLN A 25 -11.69 1.92 3.96
CA GLN A 25 -13.09 1.74 4.36
C GLN A 25 -13.88 0.77 3.49
N ILE A 26 -13.40 0.40 2.29
CA ILE A 26 -14.05 -0.61 1.45
C ILE A 26 -13.38 -1.99 1.53
N LEU A 27 -12.23 -2.12 2.20
CA LEU A 27 -11.52 -3.38 2.41
C LEU A 27 -12.16 -4.22 3.53
N ALA A 28 -11.73 -5.47 3.68
CA ALA A 28 -12.32 -6.43 4.63
C ALA A 28 -12.13 -6.02 6.11
N HIS A 29 -11.02 -5.36 6.43
CA HIS A 29 -10.67 -4.99 7.80
C HIS A 29 -10.45 -3.48 7.93
N PRO A 30 -11.47 -2.63 7.75
CA PRO A 30 -11.30 -1.18 7.78
C PRO A 30 -10.83 -0.72 9.17
N THR A 31 -9.96 0.30 9.19
CA THR A 31 -9.60 0.98 10.44
C THR A 31 -10.69 1.97 10.86
N ASN A 32 -10.55 2.57 12.05
CA ASN A 32 -11.48 3.62 12.50
C ASN A 32 -11.54 4.73 11.44
N PRO A 33 -12.76 5.10 10.95
CA PRO A 33 -12.93 6.03 9.84
C PRO A 33 -12.57 7.48 10.18
N ARG A 34 -12.31 7.80 11.45
CA ARG A 34 -12.03 9.18 11.85
C ARG A 34 -10.83 9.74 11.10
N ILE A 35 -11.03 10.91 10.49
CA ILE A 35 -9.96 11.73 9.93
C ILE A 35 -9.87 13.09 10.65
N TYR A 36 -8.75 13.78 10.46
CA TYR A 36 -8.35 14.94 11.26
C TYR A 36 -8.28 16.24 10.45
N GLU A 37 -9.11 16.33 9.40
CA GLU A 37 -9.20 17.50 8.52
C GLU A 37 -10.35 18.42 8.95
N SER A 38 -10.31 19.68 8.53
CA SER A 38 -11.33 20.67 8.90
C SER A 38 -12.67 20.49 8.18
N TYR A 39 -12.65 19.88 6.99
CA TYR A 39 -13.83 19.82 6.10
C TYR A 39 -14.47 18.45 6.01
N LEU A 40 -13.74 17.40 6.35
CA LEU A 40 -14.22 16.03 6.33
C LEU A 40 -13.63 15.35 7.56
N THR A 41 -14.46 14.61 8.30
CA THR A 41 -14.09 13.99 9.59
C THR A 41 -14.28 12.49 9.60
N ASP A 42 -14.89 11.93 8.55
CA ASP A 42 -15.19 10.51 8.42
C ASP A 42 -14.80 10.00 7.02
N ALA A 43 -13.85 9.06 6.97
CA ALA A 43 -13.33 8.50 5.72
C ALA A 43 -14.40 7.85 4.83
N ARG A 44 -15.54 7.44 5.39
CA ARG A 44 -16.66 6.88 4.62
C ARG A 44 -17.37 7.93 3.78
N ASP A 45 -17.20 9.22 4.07
CA ASP A 45 -17.66 10.29 3.19
C ASP A 45 -16.97 10.24 1.83
N TYR A 46 -15.69 9.83 1.76
CA TYR A 46 -15.02 9.63 0.46
C TYR A 46 -15.70 8.53 -0.35
N VAL A 47 -16.15 7.44 0.30
CA VAL A 47 -16.89 6.36 -0.36
C VAL A 47 -18.24 6.87 -0.85
N ARG A 48 -19.00 7.58 0.00
CA ARG A 48 -20.29 8.19 -0.39
C ARG A 48 -20.15 9.14 -1.57
N LEU A 49 -19.11 9.97 -1.58
CA LEU A 49 -18.82 10.87 -2.70
C LEU A 49 -18.52 10.08 -3.98
N ALA A 50 -17.71 9.04 -3.90
CA ALA A 50 -17.41 8.19 -5.05
C ALA A 50 -18.67 7.47 -5.58
N GLU A 51 -19.52 6.95 -4.68
CA GLU A 51 -20.77 6.27 -5.05
C GLU A 51 -21.78 7.22 -5.68
N SER A 52 -21.82 8.49 -5.25
CA SER A 52 -22.75 9.49 -5.81
C SER A 52 -22.52 9.78 -7.29
N VAL A 53 -21.30 9.53 -7.79
CA VAL A 53 -20.91 9.76 -9.19
C VAL A 53 -20.86 8.44 -9.98
N ASN A 54 -20.36 7.37 -9.36
CA ASN A 54 -20.02 6.13 -10.07
C ASN A 54 -21.00 4.97 -9.82
N GLY A 55 -22.00 5.17 -8.94
CA GLY A 55 -22.87 4.10 -8.47
C GLY A 55 -22.26 3.32 -7.29
N SER A 56 -23.02 2.35 -6.77
CA SER A 56 -22.63 1.64 -5.55
C SER A 56 -21.29 0.90 -5.69
N ILE A 57 -20.47 1.02 -4.65
CA ILE A 57 -19.19 0.32 -4.53
C ILE A 57 -19.43 -0.93 -3.66
N PRO A 58 -19.03 -2.14 -4.12
CA PRO A 58 -19.18 -3.35 -3.31
C PRO A 58 -18.44 -3.24 -1.97
N TYR A 59 -18.98 -3.87 -0.94
CA TYR A 59 -18.34 -3.93 0.37
C TYR A 59 -18.58 -5.29 1.07
N PRO A 60 -17.52 -5.95 1.58
CA PRO A 60 -16.11 -5.65 1.34
C PRO A 60 -15.73 -5.94 -0.12
N VAL A 61 -14.80 -5.17 -0.67
CA VAL A 61 -14.18 -5.53 -1.96
C VAL A 61 -13.18 -6.67 -1.77
N ASN A 62 -12.94 -7.44 -2.84
CA ASN A 62 -11.90 -8.45 -2.85
C ASN A 62 -10.49 -7.82 -3.03
N ASP A 63 -9.45 -8.58 -2.72
CA ASP A 63 -8.05 -8.10 -2.76
C ASP A 63 -7.58 -7.59 -4.13
N ASN A 64 -8.21 -8.03 -5.23
CA ASN A 64 -7.86 -7.60 -6.58
C ASN A 64 -8.49 -6.25 -6.95
N TYR A 65 -9.48 -5.78 -6.21
CA TYR A 65 -10.26 -4.59 -6.54
C TYR A 65 -9.38 -3.34 -6.68
N LEU A 66 -8.40 -3.17 -5.80
CA LEU A 66 -7.46 -2.05 -5.80
C LEU A 66 -6.70 -1.93 -7.13
N TRP A 67 -6.40 -3.06 -7.76
CA TRP A 67 -5.56 -3.11 -8.96
C TRP A 67 -6.37 -3.09 -10.24
N GLY A 68 -7.61 -3.58 -10.23
CA GLY A 68 -8.59 -3.42 -11.31
C GLY A 68 -7.99 -3.52 -12.71
N ASP A 69 -7.95 -2.39 -13.41
CA ASP A 69 -7.44 -2.29 -14.78
C ASP A 69 -5.92 -2.54 -14.90
N ALA A 70 -5.12 -2.24 -13.87
CA ALA A 70 -3.69 -2.54 -13.87
C ALA A 70 -3.42 -4.05 -14.03
N LEU A 71 -4.29 -4.91 -13.50
CA LEU A 71 -4.17 -6.36 -13.70
C LEU A 71 -4.29 -6.74 -15.19
N LYS A 72 -5.19 -6.08 -15.93
CA LYS A 72 -5.37 -6.28 -17.37
C LYS A 72 -4.13 -5.80 -18.13
N GLU A 73 -3.62 -4.63 -17.77
CA GLU A 73 -2.41 -4.06 -18.38
C GLU A 73 -1.18 -4.95 -18.14
N TRP A 74 -1.03 -5.53 -16.95
CA TRP A 74 0.07 -6.45 -16.68
C TRP A 74 -0.09 -7.77 -17.41
N GLN A 75 -1.32 -8.24 -17.63
CA GLN A 75 -1.57 -9.40 -18.47
C GLN A 75 -1.18 -9.13 -19.94
N LEU A 76 -1.43 -7.92 -20.44
CA LEU A 76 -1.09 -7.54 -21.82
C LEU A 76 0.42 -7.33 -22.01
N HIS A 77 1.05 -6.58 -21.10
CA HIS A 77 2.42 -6.11 -21.28
C HIS A 77 3.49 -7.00 -20.64
N GLN A 78 3.08 -7.91 -19.75
CA GLN A 78 3.96 -8.88 -19.08
C GLN A 78 5.23 -8.23 -18.51
N PRO A 79 5.11 -7.24 -17.59
CA PRO A 79 6.28 -6.63 -16.97
C PRO A 79 7.02 -7.68 -16.12
N GLN A 80 8.35 -7.73 -16.27
CA GLN A 80 9.19 -8.60 -15.44
C GLN A 80 9.34 -8.08 -14.00
N LEU A 81 9.18 -6.77 -13.79
CA LEU A 81 9.24 -6.12 -12.49
C LEU A 81 8.12 -5.09 -12.33
N LYS A 82 7.47 -5.10 -11.16
CA LYS A 82 6.44 -4.14 -10.74
C LYS A 82 6.91 -3.45 -9.47
N LEU A 83 7.07 -2.12 -9.54
CA LEU A 83 7.49 -1.28 -8.44
C LEU A 83 6.39 -0.27 -8.12
N ILE A 84 6.10 -0.08 -6.84
CA ILE A 84 5.13 0.91 -6.35
C ILE A 84 5.76 1.78 -5.26
N ASN A 85 5.21 2.99 -5.08
CA ASN A 85 5.41 3.76 -3.86
C ASN A 85 4.15 3.68 -3.00
N LEU A 86 4.18 3.00 -1.86
CA LEU A 86 3.03 2.94 -0.97
C LEU A 86 3.00 4.18 -0.07
N GLU A 87 2.10 5.10 -0.39
CA GLU A 87 1.86 6.34 0.35
C GLU A 87 0.76 6.14 1.41
N THR A 88 0.95 5.13 2.26
CA THR A 88 0.02 4.82 3.35
C THR A 88 0.75 4.06 4.45
N SER A 89 0.55 4.47 5.71
CA SER A 89 1.02 3.70 6.87
C SER A 89 0.19 2.44 7.04
N VAL A 90 0.85 1.27 7.13
CA VAL A 90 0.19 -0.01 7.42
C VAL A 90 0.38 -0.33 8.90
N THR A 91 -0.64 -0.07 9.71
CA THR A 91 -0.50 -0.11 11.18
C THR A 91 -1.83 -0.21 11.91
N SER A 92 -1.83 -0.88 13.06
CA SER A 92 -2.95 -0.91 14.00
C SER A 92 -2.90 0.27 14.99
N HIS A 93 -1.84 1.07 14.99
CA HIS A 93 -1.70 2.21 15.90
C HIS A 93 -2.73 3.30 15.56
N ASP A 94 -3.27 3.93 16.61
CA ASP A 94 -4.42 4.83 16.52
C ASP A 94 -4.16 6.26 16.98
N ILE A 95 -2.92 6.56 17.39
CA ILE A 95 -2.49 7.91 17.74
C ILE A 95 -1.86 8.55 16.50
N PRO A 96 -2.49 9.59 15.89
CA PRO A 96 -1.93 10.28 14.75
C PRO A 96 -0.74 11.17 15.15
N TRP A 97 0.10 11.53 14.19
CA TRP A 97 1.14 12.54 14.39
C TRP A 97 0.50 13.88 14.79
N PRO A 98 0.99 14.54 15.86
CA PRO A 98 0.41 15.81 16.32
C PRO A 98 0.37 16.86 15.22
N HIS A 99 -0.77 17.54 15.10
CA HIS A 99 -0.99 18.66 14.17
C HIS A 99 -0.88 18.31 12.67
N LYS A 100 -0.83 17.02 12.31
CA LYS A 100 -0.87 16.60 10.91
C LYS A 100 -2.33 16.50 10.44
N GLY A 101 -2.69 17.30 9.43
CA GLY A 101 -4.04 17.30 8.87
C GLY A 101 -4.32 16.06 8.01
N ILE A 102 -3.43 15.78 7.04
CA ILE A 102 -3.59 14.69 6.08
C ILE A 102 -2.85 13.45 6.59
N ASN A 103 -3.62 12.41 6.92
CA ASN A 103 -3.09 11.10 7.31
C ASN A 103 -3.72 9.97 6.48
N TYR A 104 -2.96 8.91 6.24
CA TYR A 104 -3.37 7.67 5.57
C TYR A 104 -3.01 6.48 6.45
N ARG A 105 -3.98 5.59 6.66
CA ARG A 105 -3.81 4.33 7.40
C ARG A 105 -4.49 3.20 6.67
N MET A 106 -3.84 2.05 6.65
CA MET A 106 -4.45 0.78 6.32
C MET A 106 -4.23 -0.20 7.46
N ASN A 107 -5.24 -1.01 7.76
CA ASN A 107 -5.08 -2.12 8.71
C ASN A 107 -4.06 -3.15 8.18
N PRO A 108 -3.10 -3.64 9.00
CA PRO A 108 -2.21 -4.73 8.63
C PRO A 108 -2.92 -5.98 8.11
N ASP A 109 -4.14 -6.27 8.59
CA ASP A 109 -4.93 -7.43 8.14
C ASP A 109 -5.39 -7.31 6.67
N ASN A 110 -5.30 -6.12 6.07
CA ASN A 110 -5.59 -5.89 4.65
C ASN A 110 -4.35 -6.03 3.74
N ILE A 111 -3.23 -6.57 4.23
CA ILE A 111 -2.00 -6.68 3.43
C ILE A 111 -2.20 -7.47 2.14
N THR A 112 -3.16 -8.40 2.11
CA THR A 112 -3.53 -9.20 0.93
C THR A 112 -3.95 -8.33 -0.25
N ALA A 113 -4.55 -7.17 0.00
CA ALA A 113 -4.90 -6.19 -1.02
C ALA A 113 -3.66 -5.67 -1.78
N LEU A 114 -2.49 -5.62 -1.15
CA LEU A 114 -1.23 -5.26 -1.83
C LEU A 114 -0.58 -6.46 -2.53
N THR A 115 -0.67 -7.65 -1.93
CA THR A 115 0.08 -8.82 -2.39
C THR A 115 -0.59 -9.52 -3.56
N ALA A 116 -1.89 -9.37 -3.71
CA ALA A 116 -2.66 -9.90 -4.84
C ALA A 116 -2.11 -9.42 -6.20
N ALA A 117 -1.50 -8.23 -6.26
CA ALA A 117 -0.86 -7.70 -7.46
C ALA A 117 0.49 -8.33 -7.82
N ASN A 118 1.06 -9.21 -6.99
CA ASN A 118 2.40 -9.78 -7.20
C ASN A 118 3.46 -8.68 -7.44
N ILE A 119 3.44 -7.64 -6.62
CA ILE A 119 4.39 -6.52 -6.67
C ILE A 119 5.77 -7.01 -6.26
N ASN A 120 6.80 -6.58 -6.99
CA ASN A 120 8.18 -7.01 -6.72
C ASN A 120 8.87 -6.12 -5.70
N VAL A 121 8.62 -4.81 -5.74
CA VAL A 121 9.17 -3.83 -4.81
C VAL A 121 8.07 -2.85 -4.42
N CYS A 122 7.89 -2.67 -3.12
CA CYS A 122 7.09 -1.59 -2.57
C CYS A 122 8.06 -0.65 -1.82
N THR A 123 8.09 0.62 -2.19
CA THR A 123 8.83 1.65 -1.45
C THR A 123 7.88 2.36 -0.50
N LEU A 124 8.39 2.75 0.67
CA LEU A 124 7.64 3.55 1.64
C LEU A 124 8.19 4.97 1.74
N ALA A 125 9.13 5.39 0.89
CA ALA A 125 9.85 6.66 1.04
C ALA A 125 8.97 7.87 0.68
N ASN A 126 8.03 8.22 1.56
CA ASN A 126 7.14 9.36 1.44
C ASN A 126 6.87 10.01 2.81
N ASN A 127 6.16 11.14 2.80
CA ASN A 127 5.78 11.89 3.98
C ASN A 127 4.77 11.17 4.88
N HIS A 128 4.18 10.05 4.46
CA HIS A 128 3.10 9.37 5.18
C HIS A 128 3.53 8.19 6.05
N ILE A 129 4.84 7.87 6.11
CA ILE A 129 5.40 6.82 6.98
C ILE A 129 5.16 7.10 8.48
N LEU A 130 5.03 8.38 8.85
CA LEU A 130 4.93 8.82 10.25
C LEU A 130 3.55 9.31 10.64
N ASP A 131 2.53 9.05 9.83
CA ASP A 131 1.16 9.52 10.08
C ASP A 131 0.61 9.10 11.44
N TRP A 132 1.08 7.97 11.97
CA TRP A 132 0.58 7.36 13.20
C TRP A 132 1.65 7.27 14.29
N ASN A 133 2.50 8.31 14.35
CA ASN A 133 3.63 8.38 15.27
C ASN A 133 4.76 7.39 14.95
N VAL A 134 5.87 7.49 15.68
CA VAL A 134 7.03 6.59 15.52
C VAL A 134 6.63 5.15 15.85
N GLU A 135 5.77 4.96 16.85
CA GLU A 135 5.23 3.68 17.28
C GLU A 135 4.34 3.04 16.21
N GLY A 136 3.62 3.88 15.44
CA GLY A 136 2.78 3.43 14.33
C GLY A 136 3.54 2.91 13.14
N LYS A 137 4.87 3.07 13.06
CA LYS A 137 5.69 2.43 12.02
C LYS A 137 5.72 0.91 12.13
N GLY A 138 5.28 0.35 13.26
CA GLY A 138 5.61 -1.02 13.64
C GLY A 138 7.10 -1.11 13.96
N ASN A 139 7.48 -1.77 15.05
CA ASN A 139 8.87 -1.94 15.44
C ASN A 139 9.68 -2.71 14.36
N PRO A 140 10.89 -2.29 13.95
CA PRO A 140 11.92 -3.21 13.44
C PRO A 140 13.10 -3.43 14.42
N PHE A 141 12.95 -2.99 15.68
CA PHE A 141 13.87 -2.90 16.84
C PHE A 141 14.38 -1.49 17.17
N SER A 142 14.43 -1.25 18.48
CA SER A 142 14.80 -0.04 19.20
C SER A 142 16.10 0.62 18.75
N SER A 143 16.12 1.94 18.85
CA SER A 143 17.28 2.83 18.95
C SER A 143 18.17 2.99 17.71
N THR A 144 18.30 4.26 17.29
CA THR A 144 19.41 4.82 16.53
C THR A 144 19.78 4.14 15.21
N LYS A 145 19.28 4.71 14.10
CA LYS A 145 20.04 5.19 12.92
C LYS A 145 19.15 5.14 11.68
N LYS A 146 19.09 6.29 10.99
CA LYS A 146 18.77 6.54 9.57
C LYS A 146 17.53 5.81 9.02
N SER A 147 16.56 6.57 8.53
CA SER A 147 15.44 6.07 7.74
C SER A 147 15.96 5.24 6.56
N TYR A 148 15.94 3.91 6.68
CA TYR A 148 16.26 3.02 5.57
C TYR A 148 14.96 2.65 4.86
N CYS A 149 14.93 2.91 3.56
CA CYS A 149 13.93 2.38 2.63
C CYS A 149 13.68 0.90 2.91
N LEU A 150 12.47 0.53 3.30
CA LEU A 150 12.03 -0.85 3.31
C LEU A 150 11.64 -1.22 1.87
N CYS A 151 12.47 -2.08 1.26
CA CYS A 151 12.15 -2.80 0.04
C CYS A 151 11.43 -4.10 0.46
N TRP A 152 10.12 -4.18 0.24
CA TRP A 152 9.37 -5.41 0.52
C TRP A 152 9.59 -6.41 -0.62
N ARG A 153 10.29 -7.51 -0.37
CA ARG A 153 10.35 -8.65 -1.30
C ARG A 153 9.47 -9.79 -0.80
N TRP A 154 8.31 -9.96 -1.43
CA TRP A 154 7.40 -11.07 -1.14
C TRP A 154 7.93 -12.39 -1.72
N ARG A 155 8.20 -13.39 -0.88
CA ARG A 155 8.38 -14.79 -1.30
C ARG A 155 7.40 -15.68 -0.53
N LYS A 156 6.55 -16.43 -1.25
CA LYS A 156 5.81 -17.55 -0.65
C LYS A 156 6.81 -18.63 -0.22
N HIS A 157 6.95 -18.86 1.08
CA HIS A 157 7.45 -20.14 1.60
C HIS A 157 6.27 -20.87 2.25
N GLY A 158 6.16 -22.17 1.95
CA GLY A 158 5.04 -23.00 2.39
C GLY A 158 4.84 -23.02 3.90
N ARG A 159 3.57 -23.24 4.30
CA ARG A 159 3.00 -23.24 5.66
C ARG A 159 2.97 -21.88 6.37
N GLY A 160 2.00 -21.06 5.96
CA GLY A 160 1.14 -20.28 6.87
C GLY A 160 1.75 -19.12 7.66
N THR A 161 3.03 -18.82 7.52
CA THR A 161 3.66 -17.64 8.14
C THR A 161 4.40 -16.82 7.09
N GLU A 162 3.92 -15.61 6.84
CA GLU A 162 4.58 -14.64 5.97
C GLU A 162 5.56 -13.83 6.81
N THR A 163 6.85 -14.17 6.74
CA THR A 163 7.92 -13.48 7.48
C THR A 163 8.61 -12.44 6.60
N CYS A 164 8.66 -11.20 7.09
CA CYS A 164 9.39 -10.09 6.46
C CYS A 164 10.91 -10.33 6.57
N TYR A 165 11.59 -10.50 5.44
CA TYR A 165 13.04 -10.53 5.39
C TYR A 165 13.58 -9.24 4.79
N SER A 166 14.38 -8.50 5.57
CA SER A 166 15.33 -7.52 5.02
C SER A 166 16.47 -8.28 4.36
N SER A 167 16.56 -8.26 3.03
CA SER A 167 17.80 -8.67 2.37
C SER A 167 18.80 -7.54 2.54
N HIS A 168 19.77 -7.74 3.42
CA HIS A 168 20.96 -6.91 3.50
C HIS A 168 21.68 -6.97 2.14
N LEU A 169 21.83 -5.82 1.49
CA LEU A 169 22.93 -5.55 0.57
C LEU A 169 23.86 -4.58 1.28
#